data_AF-A0A2M7R106-F1
#
_entry.id   AF-A0A2M7R106-F1
#
_cell.length_a   1.000
_cell.length_b   1.000
_cell.length_c   1.000
_cell.angle_alpha   90.00
_cell.angle_beta   90.00
_cell.angle_gamma   90.00
#
_symmetry.space_group_name_H-M   'P 1'
#
loop_
_entity.id
_entity.type
_entity.pdbx_description
1 polymer ?
#
loop_
_entity_poly.entity_id
_entity_poly.type
_entity_poly.pdbx_seq_one_letter_code
_entity_poly.pdbx_strand_id
1 'polypeptide(L)' 'MTDLESKTPTEILDFLGRICPYPIITTKKVMEKLPSGAILKIICDLPAFVEETIPRY' A
#
# COMPACT_ATOMS: atom_id res chain seq x y z
N MET A 1 -9.92 -1.18 -18.83
CA MET A 1 -9.31 -1.40 -17.50
C MET A 1 -8.33 -0.27 -17.33
N THR A 2 -8.50 0.58 -16.31
CA THR A 2 -7.66 1.78 -16.13
C THR A 2 -6.28 1.34 -15.65
N ASP A 3 -5.27 1.39 -16.51
CA ASP A 3 -3.90 1.01 -16.19
C ASP A 3 -3.38 1.84 -15.00
N LEU A 4 -3.30 1.20 -13.84
CA LEU A 4 -2.81 1.81 -12.60
C LEU A 4 -1.34 2.25 -12.74
N GLU A 5 -0.61 1.64 -13.69
CA GLU A 5 0.78 1.94 -14.04
C GLU A 5 0.98 3.34 -14.61
N SER A 6 -0.04 3.93 -15.25
CA SER A 6 0.05 5.26 -15.88
C SER A 6 -0.28 6.41 -14.93
N LYS A 7 -0.74 6.12 -13.70
CA LYS A 7 -1.13 7.14 -12.73
C LYS A 7 0.02 7.44 -11.77
N THR A 8 0.28 8.73 -11.54
CA THR A 8 1.26 9.18 -10.54
C THR A 8 0.75 8.82 -9.14
N PRO A 9 1.44 7.95 -8.38
CA PRO A 9 1.05 7.66 -7.01
C PRO A 9 1.23 8.93 -6.17
N THR A 10 0.26 9.19 -5.31
CA THR A 10 0.31 10.29 -4.33
C THR A 10 1.38 10.01 -3.27
N GLU A 11 1.54 8.75 -2.89
CA GLU A 11 2.56 8.32 -1.94
C GLU A 11 3.07 6.91 -2.30
N ILE A 12 4.33 6.65 -1.98
CA ILE A 12 5.00 5.36 -2.20
C ILE A 12 5.52 4.85 -0.86
N LEU A 13 5.11 3.65 -0.47
CA LEU A 13 5.57 2.97 0.74
C LEU A 13 6.42 1.76 0.37
N ASP A 14 7.64 1.74 0.87
CA ASP A 14 8.58 0.64 0.68
C ASP A 14 8.71 -0.19 1.97
N PHE A 15 8.32 -1.46 1.86
CA PHE A 15 8.37 -2.45 2.92
C PHE A 15 9.27 -3.65 2.57
N LEU A 16 10.15 -3.54 1.57
CA LEU A 16 11.11 -4.61 1.27
C LEU A 16 11.98 -4.93 2.50
N GLY A 17 12.01 -6.19 2.92
CA GLY A 17 12.72 -6.63 4.11
C GLY A 17 12.10 -6.16 5.43
N ARG A 18 10.86 -5.63 5.42
CA ARG A 18 10.12 -5.27 6.63
C ARG A 18 9.15 -6.39 7.00
N ILE A 19 9.38 -6.96 8.18
CA ILE A 19 8.49 -7.97 8.74
C ILE A 19 7.24 -7.35 9.38
N CYS A 20 6.20 -8.17 9.49
CA CYS A 20 5.00 -7.88 10.29
C CYS A 20 5.38 -7.41 11.71
N PRO A 21 4.74 -6.37 12.28
CA PRO A 21 3.49 -5.70 11.86
C PRO A 21 3.68 -4.33 11.18
N TYR A 22 4.91 -3.89 10.93
CA TYR A 22 5.21 -2.56 10.43
C TYR A 22 4.47 -2.17 9.15
N PRO A 23 4.39 -3.04 8.10
CA PRO A 23 3.69 -2.70 6.87
C PRO A 23 2.20 -2.46 7.08
N ILE A 24 1.55 -3.23 7.98
CA ILE A 24 0.12 -3.12 8.26
C ILE A 24 -0.20 -1.79 8.94
N ILE A 25 0.54 -1.48 10.01
CA ILE A 25 0.30 -0.28 10.81
C ILE A 25 0.57 0.96 9.98
N THR A 26 1.65 0.94 9.19
CA THR A 26 2.03 2.08 8.34
C THR A 26 1.02 2.29 7.22
N THR A 27 0.62 1.22 6.52
CA THR A 27 -0.39 1.30 5.46
C THR A 27 -1.70 1.87 6.00
N LYS A 28 -2.19 1.35 7.15
CA LYS A 28 -3.42 1.86 7.76
C LYS A 28 -3.33 3.35 8.12
N LYS A 29 -2.24 3.78 8.75
CA LYS A 29 -2.03 5.20 9.13
C LYS A 29 -1.98 6.13 7.92
N VAL A 30 -1.43 5.66 6.81
CA VAL A 30 -1.36 6.43 5.56
C VAL A 30 -2.74 6.47 4.90
N MET A 31 -3.44 5.34 4.83
CA MET A 31 -4.80 5.25 4.30
C MET A 31 -5.76 6.22 5.01
N GLU A 32 -5.67 6.33 6.34
CA GLU A 32 -6.46 7.27 7.15
C GLU A 32 -6.17 8.75 6.84
N LYS A 33 -4.98 9.07 6.31
CA LYS A 33 -4.58 10.43 5.98
C LYS A 33 -4.80 10.80 4.52
N LEU A 34 -4.90 9.80 3.64
CA LEU A 34 -5.02 10.02 2.20
C LEU A 34 -6.44 10.50 1.84
N PRO A 35 -6.56 11.50 0.95
CA PRO A 35 -7.87 11.93 0.47
C PRO A 35 -8.47 10.87 -0.45
N SER A 36 -9.81 10.80 -0.48
CA SER A 36 -10.55 9.90 -1.37
C SER A 36 -10.14 10.12 -2.83
N GLY A 37 -9.72 9.04 -3.51
CA GLY A 37 -9.24 9.08 -4.89
C GLY A 37 -7.72 9.24 -5.02
N ALA A 38 -6.98 9.37 -3.92
CA ALA A 38 -5.53 9.25 -3.92
C ALA A 38 -5.07 7.83 -4.26
N ILE A 39 -3.84 7.73 -4.77
CA ILE A 39 -3.25 6.45 -5.20
C ILE A 39 -2.02 6.18 -4.34
N LEU A 40 -2.04 5.05 -3.64
CA LEU A 40 -0.94 4.60 -2.80
C LEU A 40 -0.22 3.44 -3.50
N LYS A 41 1.08 3.58 -3.70
CA LYS A 41 1.93 2.50 -4.22
C LYS A 41 2.64 1.82 -3.05
N ILE A 42 2.45 0.52 -2.89
CA ILE A 42 3.08 -0.27 -1.83
C ILE A 42 4.02 -1.28 -2.47
N ILE A 43 5.29 -1.26 -2.08
CA ILE A 43 6.30 -2.23 -2.50
C ILE A 43 6.52 -3.17 -1.32
N CYS A 44 6.24 -4.45 -1.51
CA CYS A 44 6.44 -5.47 -0.50
C CYS A 44 6.90 -6.79 -1.14
N ASP A 45 7.63 -7.58 -0.37
CA ASP A 45 8.22 -8.86 -0.74
C ASP A 45 7.37 -10.06 -0.32
N LEU A 46 6.41 -9.84 0.59
CA LEU A 46 5.56 -10.89 1.14
C LEU A 46 4.19 -10.96 0.42
N PRO A 47 3.86 -12.07 -0.26
CA PRO A 47 2.62 -12.20 -1.04
C PRO A 47 1.36 -12.12 -0.17
N ALA A 48 1.41 -12.65 1.06
CA ALA A 48 0.29 -12.58 2.01
C ALA A 48 -0.14 -11.14 2.33
N PHE A 49 0.76 -10.16 2.21
CA PHE A 49 0.39 -8.76 2.40
C PHE A 49 -0.42 -8.22 1.22
N VAL A 50 -0.01 -8.56 0.00
CA VAL A 50 -0.66 -8.13 -1.24
C VAL A 50 -2.05 -8.73 -1.38
N GLU A 51 -2.20 -10.02 -1.08
CA GLU A 51 -3.43 -10.75 -1.36
C GLU A 51 -4.46 -10.64 -0.23
N GLU A 52 -4.01 -10.67 1.03
CA GLU A 52 -4.92 -10.85 2.17
C GLU A 52 -5.00 -9.68 3.13
N THR A 53 -3.92 -8.90 3.26
CA THR A 53 -3.81 -7.91 4.33
C THR A 53 -4.16 -6.52 3.83
N ILE A 54 -3.46 -6.03 2.81
CA ILE A 54 -3.63 -4.68 2.28
C ILE A 54 -5.03 -4.46 1.68
N PRO A 55 -5.60 -5.37 0.86
CA PRO A 55 -6.93 -5.14 0.26
C PRO A 55 -8.10 -5.17 1.24
N ARG A 56 -7.88 -5.62 2.48
CA ARG A 56 -8.90 -5.62 3.53
C ARG A 56 -9.05 -4.27 4.24
N TYR A 57 -8.11 -3.35 4.05
CA TYR A 57 -8.12 -2.00 4.62
C TYR A 57 -8.48 -0.96 3.57
#